data_AF-A0A5J4K8S0-F1
#
_entry.id   AF-A0A5J4K8S0-F1
#
_cell.length_a   1.000
_cell.length_b   1.000
_cell.length_c   1.000
_cell.angle_alpha   90.00
_cell.angle_beta   90.00
_cell.angle_gamma   90.00
#
_symmetry.space_group_name_H-M   'P 1'
#
loop_
_entity.id
_entity.type
_entity.pdbx_description
1 polymer ?
#
loop_
_entity_poly.entity_id
_entity_poly.type
_entity_poly.pdbx_seq_one_letter_code
_entity_poly.pdbx_strand_id
1 'polypeptide(L)'
;MFRRILVPLDGTPAAERALLIAAHLARAAQGSVTVLRVIEWPPPGVLADSSTLFDPSSSLAEHEIARATRYLNETVQNYAQALEHLPVEQEVAFGPPASTVFSAARLEQTDLIILCTHAASRLKRWLVGSMAQQAVRRSPAPLLVFHEQGPLLPFPRPGRPLRLLLPLDGSLTAEAALKPALRLLALLAPPELSLVQLLSVVDVPGYGTLGGMRIPDPGLREQLQEEARSYLEGVMQRVRQEQLADPAVTITSAVIARSNVPGAILKHAAAEDAQDPAQHFDLIALATHGRSGLARLLLGSVAEQLLASSKLPLFIVRPGMLHEGEGSAEESAGQAEERKPPAADESGAAGWTGLL
;
A
#
# COMPACT_ATOMS: atom_id res chain seq x y z
N MET A 1 -1.75 -4.24 12.57
CA MET A 1 -1.34 -3.96 11.17
C MET A 1 0.18 -3.94 11.11
N PHE A 2 0.74 -4.24 9.94
CA PHE A 2 2.17 -4.18 9.59
C PHE A 2 3.10 -5.16 10.34
N ARG A 3 2.58 -6.33 10.74
CA ARG A 3 3.33 -7.44 11.36
C ARG A 3 3.88 -8.46 10.37
N ARG A 4 3.30 -8.62 9.18
CA ARG A 4 3.75 -9.56 8.16
C ARG A 4 4.10 -8.76 6.92
N ILE A 5 5.39 -8.44 6.80
CA ILE A 5 5.90 -7.55 5.77
C ILE A 5 6.49 -8.37 4.62
N LEU A 6 5.96 -8.18 3.41
CA LEU A 6 6.48 -8.79 2.20
C LEU A 6 7.37 -7.79 1.44
N VAL A 7 8.59 -8.21 1.13
CA VAL A 7 9.56 -7.41 0.37
C VAL A 7 9.92 -8.16 -0.92
N PRO A 8 9.25 -7.87 -2.05
CA PRO A 8 9.66 -8.37 -3.34
C PRO A 8 10.98 -7.74 -3.80
N LEU A 9 11.93 -8.58 -4.23
CA LEU A 9 13.25 -8.16 -4.71
C LEU A 9 13.44 -8.41 -6.21
N ASP A 10 13.84 -7.36 -6.93
CA ASP A 10 14.09 -7.36 -8.37
C ASP A 10 15.56 -7.60 -8.75
N GLY A 11 16.44 -7.83 -7.77
CA GLY A 11 17.86 -8.10 -8.01
C GLY A 11 18.72 -6.84 -8.05
N THR A 12 18.11 -5.67 -7.82
CA THR A 12 18.81 -4.40 -7.79
C THR A 12 19.13 -3.97 -6.36
N PRO A 13 20.28 -3.32 -6.14
CA PRO A 13 20.63 -2.76 -4.82
C PRO A 13 19.58 -1.77 -4.29
N ALA A 14 18.83 -1.12 -5.19
CA ALA A 14 17.78 -0.18 -4.82
C ALA A 14 16.58 -0.88 -4.17
N ALA A 15 16.16 -2.03 -4.69
CA ALA A 15 15.11 -2.84 -4.06
C ALA A 15 15.56 -3.41 -2.72
N GLU A 16 16.81 -3.86 -2.62
CA GLU A 16 17.35 -4.45 -1.38
C GLU A 16 17.36 -3.46 -0.22
N ARG A 17 17.58 -2.16 -0.49
CA ARG A 17 17.49 -1.09 0.52
C ARG A 17 16.14 -1.04 1.25
N ALA A 18 15.07 -1.57 0.65
CA ALA A 18 13.77 -1.68 1.31
C ALA A 18 13.81 -2.55 2.57
N LEU A 19 14.75 -3.51 2.65
CA LEU A 19 14.94 -4.37 3.83
C LEU A 19 15.27 -3.58 5.09
N LEU A 20 15.94 -2.42 4.97
CA LEU A 20 16.24 -1.56 6.12
C LEU A 20 14.97 -1.04 6.78
N ILE A 21 14.01 -0.58 5.96
CA ILE A 21 12.72 -0.09 6.45
C ILE A 21 11.81 -1.24 6.88
N ALA A 22 11.83 -2.36 6.14
CA ALA A 22 11.08 -3.56 6.51
C ALA A 22 11.51 -4.06 7.90
N ALA A 23 12.81 -4.14 8.15
CA ALA A 23 13.34 -4.58 9.44
C ALA A 23 12.94 -3.64 10.58
N HIS A 24 13.04 -2.32 10.35
CA HIS A 24 12.62 -1.31 11.33
C HIS A 24 11.13 -1.46 11.69
N LEU A 25 10.27 -1.53 10.68
CA LEU A 25 8.82 -1.67 10.85
C LEU A 25 8.45 -3.00 11.50
N ALA A 26 9.02 -4.11 11.05
CA ALA A 26 8.77 -5.44 11.62
C ALA A 26 9.18 -5.48 13.10
N ARG A 27 10.34 -4.90 13.45
CA ARG A 27 10.79 -4.84 14.85
C ARG A 27 9.84 -4.02 15.72
N ALA A 28 9.44 -2.84 15.24
CA ALA A 28 8.49 -1.99 15.96
C ALA A 28 7.11 -2.66 16.11
N ALA A 29 6.68 -3.43 15.10
CA ALA A 29 5.39 -4.15 15.12
C ALA A 29 5.44 -5.52 15.80
N GLN A 30 6.63 -6.00 16.21
CA GLN A 30 6.89 -7.38 16.66
C GLN A 30 6.42 -8.41 15.62
N GLY A 31 6.86 -8.20 14.39
CA GLY A 31 6.46 -8.94 13.19
C GLY A 31 7.58 -9.74 12.53
N SER A 32 7.31 -10.18 11.31
CA SER A 32 8.20 -10.94 10.43
C SER A 32 8.39 -10.24 9.08
N VAL A 33 9.46 -10.65 8.38
CA VAL A 33 9.77 -10.20 7.03
C VAL A 33 9.85 -11.41 6.10
N THR A 34 9.07 -11.40 5.03
CA THR A 34 9.20 -12.37 3.93
C THR A 34 9.89 -11.68 2.76
N VAL A 35 11.02 -12.21 2.33
CA VAL A 35 11.78 -11.73 1.18
C VAL A 35 11.45 -12.61 -0.01
N LEU A 36 10.83 -12.03 -1.04
CA LEU A 36 10.31 -12.77 -2.19
C LEU A 36 11.09 -12.46 -3.46
N ARG A 37 11.57 -13.50 -4.13
CA ARG A 37 12.10 -13.40 -5.49
C ARG A 37 11.14 -14.06 -6.48
N VAL A 38 10.59 -13.27 -7.40
CA VAL A 38 9.78 -13.80 -8.50
C VAL A 38 10.66 -14.02 -9.73
N ILE A 39 10.65 -15.25 -10.24
CA ILE A 39 11.22 -15.60 -11.54
C ILE A 39 10.12 -15.43 -12.59
N GLU A 40 10.33 -14.50 -13.52
CA GLU A 40 9.36 -14.22 -14.58
C GLU A 40 9.22 -15.43 -15.51
N TRP A 41 7.99 -15.91 -15.64
CA TRP A 41 7.65 -17.04 -16.52
C TRP A 41 6.35 -16.79 -17.29
N PRO A 42 6.28 -17.07 -18.61
CA PRO A 42 7.40 -17.53 -19.45
C PRO A 42 8.49 -16.46 -19.60
N PRO A 43 9.74 -16.85 -19.93
CA PRO A 43 10.84 -15.89 -20.08
C PRO A 43 10.52 -14.81 -21.12
N PRO A 44 11.02 -13.58 -20.95
CA PRO A 44 10.79 -12.50 -21.90
C PRO A 44 11.18 -12.88 -23.34
N GLY A 45 10.29 -12.62 -24.29
CA GLY A 45 10.52 -12.93 -25.71
C GLY A 45 10.12 -14.34 -26.14
N VAL A 46 9.64 -15.19 -25.21
CA VAL A 46 9.04 -16.49 -25.53
C VAL A 46 7.53 -16.34 -25.66
N LEU A 47 6.96 -16.74 -26.80
CA LEU A 47 5.52 -16.79 -26.98
C LEU A 47 4.94 -17.95 -26.16
N ALA A 48 3.98 -17.65 -25.29
CA ALA A 48 3.32 -18.68 -24.50
C ALA A 48 2.50 -19.61 -25.41
N ASP A 49 2.97 -20.85 -25.58
CA ASP A 49 2.23 -21.95 -26.18
C ASP A 49 2.14 -23.14 -25.20
N SER A 50 1.48 -24.23 -25.58
CA SER A 50 1.32 -25.42 -24.72
C SER A 50 2.65 -26.10 -24.34
N SER A 51 3.76 -25.79 -25.01
CA SER A 51 5.11 -26.26 -24.68
C SER A 51 5.85 -25.35 -23.69
N THR A 52 5.28 -24.19 -23.34
CA THR A 52 5.83 -23.25 -22.32
C THR A 52 5.26 -23.46 -20.91
N LEU A 53 4.53 -24.55 -20.67
CA LEU A 53 4.13 -24.94 -19.32
C LEU A 53 5.38 -25.01 -18.45
N PHE A 54 5.36 -24.32 -17.30
CA PHE A 54 6.47 -24.33 -16.38
C PHE A 54 6.69 -25.76 -15.88
N ASP A 55 7.80 -26.36 -16.28
CA ASP A 55 8.27 -27.63 -15.73
C ASP A 55 9.33 -27.33 -14.66
N PRO A 56 8.98 -27.44 -13.36
CA PRO A 56 9.93 -27.21 -12.27
C PRO A 56 11.09 -28.21 -12.26
N SER A 57 10.97 -29.34 -12.97
CA SER A 57 12.00 -30.36 -13.11
C SER A 57 12.90 -30.17 -14.34
N SER A 58 12.65 -29.13 -15.14
CA SER A 58 13.55 -28.78 -16.24
C SER A 58 14.86 -28.21 -15.71
N SER A 59 15.98 -28.57 -16.33
CA SER A 59 17.31 -28.07 -15.94
C SER A 59 17.42 -26.53 -15.99
N LEU A 60 16.63 -25.88 -16.84
CA LEU A 60 16.51 -24.43 -16.91
C LEU A 60 15.82 -23.86 -15.65
N ALA A 61 14.68 -24.45 -15.25
CA ALA A 61 13.97 -24.04 -14.04
C ALA A 61 14.84 -24.27 -12.80
N GLU A 62 15.48 -25.44 -12.66
CA GLU A 62 16.40 -25.73 -11.57
C GLU A 62 17.53 -24.70 -11.46
N HIS A 63 18.12 -24.29 -12.60
CA HIS A 63 19.17 -23.28 -12.61
C HIS A 63 18.68 -21.90 -12.14
N GLU A 64 17.50 -21.47 -12.59
CA GLU A 64 16.90 -20.20 -12.15
C GLU A 64 16.48 -20.23 -10.68
N ILE A 65 15.94 -21.36 -10.17
CA ILE A 65 15.66 -21.55 -8.73
C ILE A 65 16.96 -21.41 -7.93
N ALA A 66 18.02 -22.12 -8.33
CA ALA A 66 19.30 -22.09 -7.63
C ALA A 66 19.90 -20.68 -7.62
N ARG A 67 19.79 -19.96 -8.74
CA ARG A 67 20.23 -18.56 -8.85
C ARG A 67 19.43 -17.63 -7.95
N ALA A 68 18.10 -17.70 -7.98
CA ALA A 68 17.22 -16.89 -7.14
C ALA A 68 17.43 -17.18 -5.65
N THR A 69 17.58 -18.44 -5.28
CA THR A 69 17.83 -18.88 -3.90
C THR A 69 19.19 -18.39 -3.41
N ARG A 70 20.23 -18.48 -4.25
CA ARG A 70 21.56 -17.93 -3.91
C ARG A 70 21.49 -16.43 -3.70
N TYR A 71 20.82 -15.72 -4.60
CA TYR A 71 20.60 -14.28 -4.49
C TYR A 71 19.93 -13.90 -3.16
N LEU A 72 18.81 -14.55 -2.81
CA LEU A 72 18.12 -14.26 -1.54
C LEU A 72 19.01 -14.51 -0.33
N ASN A 73 19.75 -15.62 -0.31
CA ASN A 73 20.67 -15.92 0.79
C ASN A 73 21.78 -14.87 0.92
N GLU A 74 22.40 -14.47 -0.18
CA GLU A 74 23.42 -13.42 -0.19
C GLU A 74 22.84 -12.07 0.27
N THR A 75 21.66 -11.69 -0.21
CA THR A 75 21.00 -10.45 0.22
C THR A 75 20.67 -10.48 1.72
N VAL A 76 20.06 -11.56 2.24
CA VAL A 76 19.74 -11.66 3.67
C VAL A 76 21.02 -11.60 4.52
N GLN A 77 22.11 -12.22 4.08
CA GLN A 77 23.41 -12.13 4.74
C GLN A 77 23.98 -10.70 4.72
N ASN A 78 23.91 -10.00 3.58
CA ASN A 78 24.37 -8.62 3.44
C ASN A 78 23.60 -7.66 4.36
N TYR A 79 22.34 -7.94 4.65
CA TYR A 79 21.48 -7.16 5.55
C TYR A 79 21.28 -7.81 6.93
N ALA A 80 22.11 -8.78 7.31
CA ALA A 80 21.94 -9.56 8.54
C ALA A 80 21.89 -8.69 9.80
N GLN A 81 22.70 -7.62 9.87
CA GLN A 81 22.66 -6.67 10.99
C GLN A 81 21.32 -5.94 11.11
N ALA A 82 20.72 -5.54 9.97
CA ALA A 82 19.41 -4.89 9.99
C ALA A 82 18.33 -5.88 10.41
N LEU A 83 18.40 -7.11 9.89
CA LEU A 83 17.42 -8.19 10.09
C LEU A 83 17.62 -8.98 11.40
N GLU A 84 18.58 -8.59 12.23
CA GLU A 84 18.90 -9.30 13.47
C GLU A 84 17.67 -9.44 14.38
N HIS A 85 17.50 -10.66 14.90
CA HIS A 85 16.39 -11.09 15.77
C HIS A 85 14.98 -11.01 15.15
N LEU A 86 14.85 -10.89 13.83
CA LEU A 86 13.57 -10.98 13.15
C LEU A 86 13.35 -12.38 12.56
N PRO A 87 12.11 -12.91 12.58
CA PRO A 87 11.73 -14.02 11.73
C PRO A 87 11.81 -13.57 10.27
N VAL A 88 12.74 -14.15 9.51
CA VAL A 88 12.93 -13.86 8.08
C VAL A 88 12.69 -15.12 7.28
N GLU A 89 11.71 -15.06 6.38
CA GLU A 89 11.41 -16.12 5.43
C GLU A 89 11.91 -15.72 4.04
N GLN A 90 12.43 -16.69 3.29
CA GLN A 90 12.90 -16.50 1.93
C GLN A 90 12.03 -17.34 1.00
N GLU A 91 11.40 -16.71 0.01
CA GLU A 91 10.50 -17.38 -0.93
C GLU A 91 10.94 -17.12 -2.37
N VAL A 92 10.98 -18.19 -3.17
CA VAL A 92 11.17 -18.11 -4.62
C VAL A 92 9.89 -18.57 -5.29
N ALA A 93 9.30 -17.72 -6.12
CA ALA A 93 8.05 -18.00 -6.81
C ALA A 93 8.16 -17.76 -8.33
N PHE A 94 7.21 -18.31 -9.08
CA PHE A 94 7.20 -18.25 -10.55
C PHE A 94 5.97 -17.52 -11.10
N GLY A 95 6.14 -16.90 -12.26
CA GLY A 95 5.06 -16.32 -13.04
C GLY A 95 5.17 -14.81 -13.22
N PRO A 96 4.09 -14.14 -13.66
CA PRO A 96 4.12 -12.70 -13.89
C PRO A 96 4.29 -11.95 -12.55
N PRO A 97 5.29 -11.07 -12.41
CA PRO A 97 5.73 -10.57 -11.10
C PRO A 97 4.62 -10.01 -10.19
N ALA A 98 3.69 -9.21 -10.71
CA ALA A 98 2.68 -8.53 -9.87
C ALA A 98 1.64 -9.51 -9.37
N SER A 99 1.13 -10.37 -10.26
CA SER A 99 0.18 -11.40 -9.86
C SER A 99 0.79 -12.36 -8.86
N THR A 100 2.06 -12.74 -9.04
CA THR A 100 2.74 -13.65 -8.13
C THR A 100 2.95 -12.99 -6.76
N VAL A 101 3.46 -11.75 -6.70
CA VAL A 101 3.60 -10.98 -5.45
C VAL A 101 2.26 -10.82 -4.73
N PHE A 102 1.18 -10.48 -5.44
CA PHE A 102 -0.14 -10.33 -4.79
C PHE A 102 -0.76 -11.66 -4.39
N SER A 103 -0.43 -12.76 -5.06
CA SER A 103 -0.90 -14.08 -4.68
C SER A 103 -0.17 -14.56 -3.42
N ALA A 104 1.17 -14.44 -3.39
CA ALA A 104 1.97 -14.69 -2.19
C ALA A 104 1.48 -13.83 -1.01
N ALA A 105 1.26 -12.53 -1.23
CA ALA A 105 0.74 -11.64 -0.19
C ALA A 105 -0.65 -12.04 0.34
N ARG A 106 -1.51 -12.66 -0.47
CA ARG A 106 -2.81 -13.19 -0.01
C ARG A 106 -2.64 -14.48 0.78
N LEU A 107 -1.81 -15.40 0.28
CA LEU A 107 -1.56 -16.70 0.91
C LEU A 107 -0.92 -16.53 2.29
N GLU A 108 0.11 -15.69 2.37
CA GLU A 108 0.81 -15.37 3.62
C GLU A 108 0.07 -14.33 4.48
N GLN A 109 -1.09 -13.86 4.00
CA GLN A 109 -1.91 -12.83 4.64
C GLN A 109 -1.08 -11.60 5.07
N THR A 110 -0.14 -11.20 4.21
CA THR A 110 0.71 -10.04 4.35
C THR A 110 -0.12 -8.80 4.67
N ASP A 111 0.37 -7.96 5.58
CA ASP A 111 -0.31 -6.73 5.97
C ASP A 111 0.46 -5.45 5.61
N LEU A 112 1.66 -5.59 5.02
CA LEU A 112 2.38 -4.53 4.31
C LEU A 112 3.24 -5.12 3.18
N ILE A 113 3.15 -4.55 1.98
CA ILE A 113 4.11 -4.85 0.90
C ILE A 113 5.03 -3.64 0.73
N ILE A 114 6.34 -3.87 0.76
CA ILE A 114 7.34 -2.81 0.55
C ILE A 114 8.08 -3.07 -0.75
N LEU A 115 7.98 -2.15 -1.70
CA LEU A 115 8.60 -2.30 -3.02
C LEU A 115 9.39 -1.06 -3.42
N CYS A 116 10.39 -1.24 -4.27
CA CYS A 116 11.10 -0.15 -4.94
C CYS A 116 10.62 -0.04 -6.39
N THR A 117 10.49 1.20 -6.88
CA THR A 117 10.15 1.52 -8.27
C THR A 117 11.32 2.18 -8.97
N HIS A 118 11.51 1.84 -10.25
CA HIS A 118 12.54 2.43 -11.08
C HIS A 118 12.14 3.81 -11.58
N ALA A 119 13.12 4.71 -11.66
CA ALA A 119 12.98 5.98 -12.37
C ALA A 119 12.84 5.69 -13.86
N ALA A 120 11.87 6.30 -14.52
CA ALA A 120 11.74 6.25 -15.97
C ALA A 120 12.94 6.92 -16.67
N SER A 121 14.06 6.23 -16.82
CA SER A 121 15.08 6.49 -17.86
C SER A 121 16.05 5.29 -17.90
N ARG A 122 16.09 4.49 -18.97
CA ARG A 122 17.17 4.63 -19.99
C ARG A 122 16.91 3.88 -21.30
N LEU A 123 15.68 3.51 -21.63
CA LEU A 123 15.31 3.17 -23.01
C LEU A 123 13.81 3.45 -23.21
N LYS A 124 13.50 3.98 -24.39
CA LYS A 124 12.18 4.44 -24.83
C LYS A 124 11.03 3.56 -24.30
N ARG A 125 10.06 4.20 -23.61
CA ARG A 125 8.68 3.73 -23.45
C ARG A 125 8.43 2.57 -22.46
N TRP A 126 9.03 2.61 -21.26
CA TRP A 126 8.47 1.94 -20.08
C TRP A 126 7.77 2.97 -19.19
N LEU A 127 6.51 3.25 -19.51
CA LEU A 127 5.60 3.99 -18.63
C LEU A 127 5.47 3.20 -17.33
N VAL A 128 5.87 3.76 -16.19
CA VAL A 128 5.49 3.35 -14.82
C VAL A 128 5.44 1.83 -14.63
N GLY A 129 6.52 1.22 -14.13
CA GLY A 129 6.67 -0.23 -14.03
C GLY A 129 5.35 -0.98 -13.73
N SER A 130 5.08 -2.02 -14.52
CA SER A 130 3.82 -2.79 -14.48
C SER A 130 3.44 -3.23 -13.06
N MET A 131 4.42 -3.39 -12.17
CA MET A 131 4.23 -3.66 -10.73
C MET A 131 3.50 -2.53 -10.01
N ALA A 132 4.00 -1.30 -10.05
CA ALA A 132 3.43 -0.19 -9.31
C ALA A 132 2.00 0.12 -9.75
N GLN A 133 1.75 0.12 -11.07
CA GLN A 133 0.40 0.32 -11.61
C GLN A 133 -0.56 -0.81 -11.20
N GLN A 134 -0.12 -2.06 -11.30
CA GLN A 134 -0.95 -3.18 -10.86
C GLN A 134 -1.14 -3.19 -9.34
N ALA A 135 -0.17 -2.71 -8.57
CA ALA A 135 -0.22 -2.64 -7.11
C ALA A 135 -1.30 -1.66 -6.65
N VAL A 136 -1.36 -0.45 -7.23
CA VAL A 136 -2.45 0.52 -6.98
C VAL A 136 -3.83 -0.12 -7.18
N ARG A 137 -3.95 -0.98 -8.18
CA ARG A 137 -5.24 -1.53 -8.65
C ARG A 137 -5.63 -2.83 -7.97
N ARG A 138 -4.66 -3.66 -7.56
CA ARG A 138 -4.87 -5.07 -7.22
C ARG A 138 -4.17 -5.52 -5.94
N SER A 139 -3.35 -4.66 -5.32
CA SER A 139 -2.67 -5.04 -4.08
C SER A 139 -3.66 -5.51 -3.03
N PRO A 140 -3.39 -6.65 -2.37
CA PRO A 140 -4.20 -7.18 -1.27
C PRO A 140 -3.87 -6.53 0.07
N ALA A 141 -2.75 -5.82 0.18
CA ALA A 141 -2.27 -5.15 1.38
C ALA A 141 -1.85 -3.69 1.08
N PRO A 142 -1.73 -2.83 2.10
CA PRO A 142 -1.11 -1.51 1.94
C PRO A 142 0.29 -1.63 1.33
N LEU A 143 0.68 -0.64 0.54
CA LEU A 143 1.97 -0.60 -0.15
C LEU A 143 2.81 0.55 0.37
N LEU A 144 4.07 0.29 0.71
CA LEU A 144 5.08 1.32 0.86
C LEU A 144 6.02 1.26 -0.34
N VAL A 145 5.96 2.30 -1.17
CA VAL A 145 6.67 2.36 -2.44
C VAL A 145 7.82 3.36 -2.35
N PHE A 146 9.04 2.87 -2.58
CA PHE A 146 10.24 3.68 -2.71
C PHE A 146 10.55 3.96 -4.19
N HIS A 147 11.33 5.01 -4.41
CA HIS A 147 11.89 5.30 -5.72
C HIS A 147 13.40 5.01 -5.70
N GLU A 148 13.95 4.41 -6.75
CA GLU A 148 15.34 3.95 -6.84
C GLU A 148 16.36 5.04 -6.48
N GLN A 149 16.16 6.25 -7.03
CA GLN A 149 17.00 7.42 -6.77
C GLN A 149 16.46 8.31 -5.63
N GLY A 150 15.39 7.87 -4.97
CA GLY A 150 14.77 8.58 -3.86
C GLY A 150 15.52 8.34 -2.54
N PRO A 151 15.35 9.24 -1.57
CA PRO A 151 15.76 8.97 -0.20
C PRO A 151 14.95 7.78 0.36
N LEU A 152 15.58 6.99 1.23
CA LEU A 152 14.80 6.21 2.20
C LEU A 152 14.19 7.16 3.23
N LEU A 153 13.28 6.66 4.05
CA LEU A 153 12.74 7.44 5.17
C LEU A 153 13.88 7.84 6.12
N PRO A 154 13.98 9.12 6.50
CA PRO A 154 15.03 9.57 7.41
C PRO A 154 14.79 9.07 8.83
N PHE A 155 15.87 8.96 9.60
CA PHE A 155 15.73 8.77 11.04
C PHE A 155 15.30 10.10 11.69
N PRO A 156 14.15 10.14 12.38
CA PRO A 156 13.66 11.36 13.02
C PRO A 156 14.62 11.83 14.12
N ARG A 157 14.80 13.15 14.26
CA ARG A 157 15.62 13.77 15.30
C ARG A 157 14.97 15.05 15.82
N PRO A 158 15.30 15.53 17.03
CA PRO A 158 14.86 16.84 17.49
C PRO A 158 15.17 17.93 16.45
N GLY A 159 14.16 18.71 16.06
CA GLY A 159 14.27 19.73 15.00
C GLY A 159 14.06 19.24 13.56
N ARG A 160 14.02 17.92 13.32
CA ARG A 160 13.67 17.31 12.03
C ARG A 160 12.75 16.10 12.28
N PRO A 161 11.47 16.34 12.63
CA PRO A 161 10.49 15.27 12.78
C PRO A 161 10.27 14.57 11.44
N LEU A 162 9.79 13.32 11.48
CA LEU A 162 9.34 12.62 10.29
C LEU A 162 8.01 13.22 9.83
N ARG A 163 7.99 13.77 8.60
CA ARG A 163 6.86 14.54 8.08
C ARG A 163 6.10 13.76 7.02
N LEU A 164 4.86 13.41 7.33
CA LEU A 164 3.94 12.71 6.44
C LEU A 164 2.92 13.70 5.86
N LEU A 165 2.80 13.72 4.54
CA LEU A 165 1.74 14.44 3.82
C LEU A 165 0.59 13.48 3.53
N LEU A 166 -0.63 13.84 3.91
CA LEU A 166 -1.84 13.07 3.64
C LEU A 166 -2.84 13.93 2.84
N PRO A 167 -2.84 13.84 1.51
CA PRO A 167 -3.83 14.51 0.67
C PRO A 167 -5.22 13.90 0.88
N LEU A 168 -6.23 14.75 1.10
CA LEU A 168 -7.63 14.40 1.30
C LEU A 168 -8.52 15.29 0.42
N ASP A 169 -9.52 14.69 -0.21
CA ASP A 169 -10.44 15.35 -1.14
C ASP A 169 -11.89 15.43 -0.62
N GLY A 170 -12.12 15.11 0.66
CA GLY A 170 -13.46 15.02 1.25
C GLY A 170 -14.13 13.66 1.08
N SER A 171 -13.56 12.75 0.28
CA SER A 171 -14.16 11.43 0.07
C SER A 171 -13.81 10.44 1.18
N LEU A 172 -14.77 9.59 1.54
CA LEU A 172 -14.54 8.45 2.46
C LEU A 172 -13.43 7.51 1.96
N THR A 173 -13.26 7.43 0.63
CA THR A 173 -12.18 6.66 0.01
C THR A 173 -10.82 7.23 0.41
N ALA A 174 -10.61 8.55 0.26
CA ALA A 174 -9.36 9.20 0.65
C ALA A 174 -9.09 9.09 2.16
N GLU A 175 -10.14 9.28 2.97
CA GLU A 175 -10.05 9.15 4.44
C GLU A 175 -9.66 7.73 4.90
N ALA A 176 -9.90 6.69 4.10
CA ALA A 176 -9.49 5.33 4.44
C ALA A 176 -7.97 5.18 4.62
N ALA A 177 -7.15 6.11 4.09
CA ALA A 177 -5.71 6.14 4.32
C ALA A 177 -5.32 6.71 5.69
N LEU A 178 -6.21 7.42 6.39
CA LEU A 178 -5.92 8.15 7.62
C LEU A 178 -5.43 7.22 8.73
N LYS A 179 -6.23 6.22 9.13
CA LYS A 179 -5.87 5.27 10.19
C LYS A 179 -4.60 4.48 9.86
N PRO A 180 -4.44 3.88 8.67
CA PRO A 180 -3.21 3.17 8.32
C PRO A 180 -1.97 4.09 8.25
N ALA A 181 -2.11 5.33 7.76
CA ALA A 181 -0.99 6.28 7.70
C ALA A 181 -0.50 6.69 9.08
N LEU A 182 -1.42 6.97 10.02
CA LEU A 182 -1.09 7.28 11.41
C LEU A 182 -0.42 6.09 12.11
N ARG A 183 -0.90 4.87 11.86
CA ARG A 183 -0.29 3.64 12.39
C ARG A 183 1.09 3.40 11.82
N LEU A 184 1.29 3.62 10.52
CA LEU A 184 2.61 3.51 9.91
C LEU A 184 3.58 4.51 10.52
N LEU A 185 3.15 5.77 10.68
CA LEU A 185 3.96 6.83 11.27
C LEU A 185 4.41 6.48 12.70
N ALA A 186 3.51 5.94 13.52
CA ALA A 186 3.81 5.52 14.88
C ALA A 186 4.86 4.37 14.97
N LEU A 187 4.98 3.55 13.91
CA LEU A 187 6.03 2.53 13.83
C LEU A 187 7.37 3.09 13.32
N LEU A 188 7.33 4.18 12.57
CA LEU A 188 8.53 4.79 11.98
C LEU A 188 9.22 5.77 12.92
N ALA A 189 8.46 6.47 13.76
CA ALA A 189 8.97 7.56 14.58
C ALA A 189 8.26 7.64 15.94
N PRO A 190 8.97 8.09 17.00
CA PRO A 190 8.35 8.52 18.25
C PRO A 190 7.31 9.63 17.99
N PRO A 191 6.26 9.74 18.81
CA PRO A 191 5.17 10.68 18.56
C PRO A 191 5.64 12.14 18.62
N GLU A 192 6.58 12.49 19.49
CA GLU A 192 7.15 13.84 19.61
C GLU A 192 7.97 14.27 18.37
N LEU A 193 8.43 13.28 17.60
CA LEU A 193 9.18 13.48 16.37
C LEU A 193 8.36 13.12 15.13
N SER A 194 7.04 13.17 15.24
CA SER A 194 6.10 12.84 14.17
C SER A 194 5.24 14.06 13.81
N LEU A 195 5.18 14.38 12.52
CA LEU A 195 4.31 15.42 11.98
C LEU A 195 3.47 14.88 10.84
N VAL A 196 2.16 15.13 10.90
CA VAL A 196 1.22 14.86 9.82
C VAL A 196 0.65 16.17 9.33
N GLN A 197 0.66 16.37 8.02
CA GLN A 197 -0.12 17.44 7.40
C GLN A 197 -1.23 16.85 6.54
N LEU A 198 -2.47 17.20 6.90
CA LEU A 198 -3.63 16.95 6.07
C LEU A 198 -3.70 18.03 5.00
N LEU A 199 -3.72 17.64 3.72
CA LEU A 199 -3.73 18.57 2.61
C LEU A 199 -5.02 18.43 1.81
N SER A 200 -5.76 19.51 1.60
CA SER A 200 -6.82 19.55 0.60
C SER A 200 -6.37 20.41 -0.59
N VAL A 201 -6.49 19.87 -1.79
CA VAL A 201 -6.25 20.62 -3.02
C VAL A 201 -7.59 20.89 -3.68
N VAL A 202 -7.99 22.16 -3.63
CA VAL A 202 -9.20 22.65 -4.28
C VAL A 202 -8.85 22.94 -5.74
N ASP A 203 -9.42 22.13 -6.64
CA ASP A 203 -9.49 22.51 -8.05
C ASP A 203 -10.42 23.71 -8.14
N VAL A 204 -9.93 24.79 -8.75
CA VAL A 204 -10.72 25.99 -9.01
C VAL A 204 -10.88 26.03 -10.52
N PRO A 205 -11.94 25.42 -11.07
CA PRO A 205 -12.16 25.50 -12.50
C PRO A 205 -12.44 26.97 -12.81
N GLY A 206 -11.84 27.48 -13.89
CA GLY A 206 -12.23 28.79 -14.40
C GLY A 206 -13.69 28.71 -14.85
N TYR A 207 -14.61 29.18 -14.01
CA TYR A 207 -16.04 29.26 -14.27
C TYR A 207 -16.41 30.70 -14.59
N GLY A 208 -16.73 30.91 -15.86
CA GLY A 208 -17.16 32.17 -16.42
C GLY A 208 -16.79 32.18 -17.90
N THR A 209 -17.78 32.38 -18.78
CA THR A 209 -17.55 32.65 -20.21
C THR A 209 -17.95 34.09 -20.48
N LEU A 210 -16.97 34.99 -20.46
CA LEU A 210 -17.11 36.33 -21.06
C LEU A 210 -16.29 36.29 -22.35
N GLY A 211 -16.98 36.20 -23.49
CA GLY A 211 -16.34 36.12 -24.81
C GLY A 211 -15.44 34.87 -25.02
N GLY A 212 -15.71 33.76 -24.32
CA GLY A 212 -14.91 32.54 -24.42
C GLY A 212 -13.65 32.49 -23.54
N MET A 213 -13.35 33.57 -22.80
CA MET A 213 -12.28 33.57 -21.79
C MET A 213 -12.81 33.06 -20.44
N ARG A 214 -12.06 32.14 -19.82
CA ARG A 214 -12.33 31.60 -18.47
C ARG A 214 -11.92 32.64 -17.43
N ILE A 215 -12.88 33.30 -16.80
CA ILE A 215 -12.62 34.27 -15.73
C ILE A 215 -12.70 33.55 -14.37
N PRO A 216 -11.72 33.72 -13.47
CA PRO A 216 -11.83 33.24 -12.09
C PRO A 216 -12.90 34.02 -11.31
N ASP A 217 -13.86 33.33 -10.69
CA ASP A 217 -14.73 33.92 -9.67
C ASP A 217 -14.02 33.88 -8.30
N PRO A 218 -13.57 35.04 -7.76
CA PRO A 218 -12.89 35.08 -6.47
C PRO A 218 -13.79 34.66 -5.30
N GLY A 219 -15.10 34.93 -5.37
CA GLY A 219 -16.04 34.58 -4.29
C GLY A 219 -16.22 33.07 -4.16
N LEU A 220 -16.39 32.37 -5.29
CA LEU A 220 -16.49 30.92 -5.32
C LEU A 220 -15.19 30.26 -4.81
N ARG A 221 -14.03 30.81 -5.18
CA ARG A 221 -12.74 30.30 -4.72
C ARG A 221 -12.60 30.39 -3.20
N GLU A 222 -12.92 31.54 -2.62
CA GLU A 222 -12.85 31.72 -1.16
C GLU A 222 -13.79 30.76 -0.43
N GLN A 223 -15.02 30.58 -0.95
CA GLN A 223 -15.99 29.63 -0.40
C GLN A 223 -15.45 28.19 -0.41
N LEU A 224 -14.96 27.70 -1.55
CA LEU A 224 -14.43 26.34 -1.64
C LEU A 224 -13.20 26.12 -0.75
N GLN A 225 -12.35 27.14 -0.59
CA GLN A 225 -11.21 27.07 0.32
C GLN A 225 -11.66 27.00 1.79
N GLU A 226 -12.69 27.75 2.16
CA GLU A 226 -13.24 27.74 3.52
C GLU A 226 -13.95 26.42 3.84
N GLU A 227 -14.71 25.87 2.89
CA GLU A 227 -15.29 24.52 3.00
C GLU A 227 -14.21 23.45 3.21
N ALA A 228 -13.13 23.51 2.44
CA ALA A 228 -12.00 22.60 2.58
C ALA A 228 -11.30 22.74 3.94
N ARG A 229 -11.16 23.96 4.48
CA ARG A 229 -10.59 24.19 5.82
C ARG A 229 -11.47 23.58 6.90
N SER A 230 -12.77 23.88 6.87
CA SER A 230 -13.76 23.35 7.81
C SER A 230 -13.78 21.81 7.79
N TYR A 231 -13.74 21.22 6.60
CA TYR A 231 -13.59 19.77 6.43
C TYR A 231 -12.34 19.23 7.14
N LEU A 232 -11.15 19.79 6.85
CA LEU A 232 -9.90 19.32 7.46
C LEU A 232 -9.89 19.50 8.98
N GLU A 233 -10.47 20.57 9.51
CA GLU A 233 -10.66 20.77 10.94
C GLU A 233 -11.53 19.67 11.55
N GLY A 234 -12.64 19.31 10.90
CA GLY A 234 -13.48 18.18 11.29
C GLY A 234 -12.70 16.87 11.33
N VAL A 235 -11.85 16.61 10.32
CA VAL A 235 -10.99 15.41 10.30
C VAL A 235 -10.01 15.43 11.49
N MET A 236 -9.34 16.56 11.77
CA MET A 236 -8.42 16.68 12.90
C MET A 236 -9.13 16.47 14.24
N GLN A 237 -10.34 16.99 14.41
CA GLN A 237 -11.14 16.78 15.61
C GLN A 237 -11.48 15.29 15.78
N ARG A 238 -11.93 14.62 14.70
CA ARG A 238 -12.23 13.18 14.73
C ARG A 238 -11.00 12.34 15.08
N VAL A 239 -9.82 12.65 14.53
CA VAL A 239 -8.56 11.96 14.89
C VAL A 239 -8.28 12.06 16.39
N ARG A 240 -8.53 13.21 17.01
CA ARG A 240 -8.34 13.41 18.46
C ARG A 240 -9.41 12.70 19.28
N GLN A 241 -10.68 12.80 18.88
CA GLN A 241 -11.81 12.18 19.58
C GLN A 241 -11.73 10.66 19.58
N GLU A 242 -11.42 10.07 18.43
CA GLU A 242 -11.27 8.61 18.25
C GLU A 242 -9.88 8.10 18.67
N GLN A 243 -8.99 8.98 19.14
CA GLN A 243 -7.62 8.65 19.57
C GLN A 243 -6.86 7.83 18.51
N LEU A 244 -6.99 8.23 17.24
CA LEU A 244 -6.35 7.53 16.13
C LEU A 244 -4.82 7.74 16.09
N ALA A 245 -4.34 8.77 16.77
CA ALA A 245 -2.93 9.09 16.93
C ALA A 245 -2.62 9.47 18.39
N ASP A 246 -1.37 9.29 18.79
CA ASP A 246 -0.87 9.77 20.08
C ASP A 246 -1.00 11.31 20.16
N PRO A 247 -1.42 11.89 21.30
CA PRO A 247 -1.56 13.33 21.46
C PRO A 247 -0.28 14.15 21.20
N ALA A 248 0.91 13.53 21.35
CA ALA A 248 2.19 14.18 21.08
C ALA A 248 2.51 14.29 19.57
N VAL A 249 1.78 13.58 18.70
CA VAL A 249 1.92 13.73 17.24
C VAL A 249 1.41 15.11 16.81
N THR A 250 2.26 15.85 16.10
CA THR A 250 1.89 17.15 15.56
C THR A 250 1.01 16.97 14.32
N ILE A 251 -0.25 17.39 14.39
CA ILE A 251 -1.18 17.34 13.24
C ILE A 251 -1.50 18.76 12.79
N THR A 252 -1.25 19.03 11.52
CA THR A 252 -1.51 20.33 10.85
C THR A 252 -2.41 20.13 9.63
N SER A 253 -3.02 21.22 9.15
CA SER A 253 -3.81 21.21 7.92
C SER A 253 -3.36 22.32 6.96
N ALA A 254 -3.50 22.08 5.67
CA ALA A 254 -3.24 23.06 4.61
C ALA A 254 -4.26 22.94 3.48
N VAL A 255 -4.62 24.06 2.87
CA VAL A 255 -5.52 24.12 1.71
C VAL A 255 -4.84 24.85 0.57
N ILE A 256 -4.75 24.22 -0.60
CA ILE A 256 -4.12 24.77 -1.80
C ILE A 256 -5.15 24.88 -2.91
N ALA A 257 -5.24 26.04 -3.54
CA ALA A 257 -6.10 26.27 -4.70
C ALA A 257 -5.28 26.22 -6.00
N ARG A 258 -5.36 25.08 -6.72
CA ARG A 258 -4.64 24.79 -7.97
C ARG A 258 -5.42 23.78 -8.82
N SER A 259 -5.41 23.97 -10.14
CA SER A 259 -6.13 23.09 -11.07
C SER A 259 -5.45 21.75 -11.38
N ASN A 260 -4.13 21.66 -11.19
CA ASN A 260 -3.40 20.40 -11.32
C ASN A 260 -3.18 19.78 -9.94
N VAL A 261 -4.13 18.97 -9.47
CA VAL A 261 -4.09 18.35 -8.14
C VAL A 261 -2.80 17.55 -7.89
N PRO A 262 -2.38 16.61 -8.78
CA PRO A 262 -1.16 15.83 -8.54
C PRO A 262 0.10 16.70 -8.54
N GLY A 263 0.20 17.66 -9.46
CA GLY A 263 1.32 18.61 -9.50
C GLY A 263 1.38 19.51 -8.26
N ALA A 264 0.22 19.94 -7.74
CA ALA A 264 0.14 20.73 -6.52
C ALA A 264 0.58 19.92 -5.29
N ILE A 265 0.16 18.65 -5.19
CA ILE A 265 0.61 17.74 -4.12
C ILE A 265 2.13 17.56 -4.20
N LEU A 266 2.69 17.26 -5.38
CA LEU A 266 4.13 17.05 -5.53
C LEU A 266 4.94 18.30 -5.19
N LYS A 267 4.51 19.46 -5.69
CA LYS A 267 5.18 20.74 -5.39
C LYS A 267 5.17 21.04 -3.90
N HIS A 268 4.04 20.81 -3.24
CA HIS A 268 3.88 21.02 -1.82
C HIS A 268 4.67 20.01 -0.98
N ALA A 269 4.66 18.73 -1.39
CA ALA A 269 5.44 17.66 -0.74
C ALA A 269 6.95 17.92 -0.83
N ALA A 270 7.40 18.35 -2.01
CA ALA A 270 8.76 18.78 -2.26
C ALA A 270 9.07 20.15 -1.66
N ALA A 271 8.15 20.77 -0.91
CA ALA A 271 8.27 22.07 -0.25
C ALA A 271 9.11 23.10 -1.05
N GLU A 272 8.88 23.18 -2.37
CA GLU A 272 9.72 24.02 -3.26
C GLU A 272 9.62 25.51 -2.91
N ASP A 273 8.54 25.90 -2.26
CA ASP A 273 8.30 27.26 -1.79
C ASP A 273 8.88 27.51 -0.38
N ALA A 274 9.43 26.49 0.30
CA ALA A 274 10.03 26.63 1.62
C ALA A 274 11.49 27.08 1.53
N GLN A 275 11.85 28.08 2.33
CA GLN A 275 13.22 28.61 2.43
C GLN A 275 14.17 27.66 3.17
N ASP A 276 13.62 26.68 3.90
CA ASP A 276 14.38 25.71 4.69
C ASP A 276 14.14 24.28 4.15
N PRO A 277 15.19 23.59 3.66
CA PRO A 277 15.13 22.19 3.26
C PRO A 277 14.65 21.25 4.39
N ALA A 278 14.77 21.65 5.65
CA ALA A 278 14.21 20.92 6.77
C ALA A 278 12.67 20.94 6.82
N GLN A 279 12.01 21.58 5.85
CA GLN A 279 10.55 21.59 5.69
C GLN A 279 10.05 20.73 4.53
N HIS A 280 10.87 19.89 3.90
CA HIS A 280 10.36 18.89 2.97
C HIS A 280 9.60 17.79 3.70
N PHE A 281 8.59 17.22 3.02
CA PHE A 281 7.93 16.00 3.46
C PHE A 281 8.78 14.78 3.13
N ASP A 282 8.70 13.75 3.97
CA ASP A 282 9.50 12.53 3.85
C ASP A 282 8.67 11.37 3.27
N LEU A 283 7.35 11.46 3.35
CA LEU A 283 6.41 10.43 2.92
C LEU A 283 5.09 11.08 2.49
N ILE A 284 4.51 10.60 1.39
CA ILE A 284 3.13 10.93 1.01
C ILE A 284 2.27 9.69 1.23
N ALA A 285 1.24 9.78 2.05
CA ALA A 285 0.25 8.72 2.21
C ALA A 285 -1.03 9.08 1.46
N LEU A 286 -1.67 8.10 0.81
CA LEU A 286 -2.92 8.31 0.10
C LEU A 286 -3.70 7.01 -0.09
N ALA A 287 -5.00 7.13 -0.31
CA ALA A 287 -5.83 6.00 -0.70
C ALA A 287 -5.94 5.87 -2.22
N THR A 288 -6.13 4.64 -2.71
CA THR A 288 -6.58 4.34 -4.06
C THR A 288 -8.09 4.17 -4.09
N HIS A 289 -8.69 4.37 -5.26
CA HIS A 289 -10.12 4.18 -5.42
C HIS A 289 -10.49 2.69 -5.24
N GLY A 290 -11.45 2.43 -4.34
CA GLY A 290 -11.95 1.10 -3.97
C GLY A 290 -13.02 0.53 -4.91
N ARG A 291 -13.50 -0.69 -4.63
CA ARG A 291 -14.46 -1.46 -5.45
C ARG A 291 -15.95 -1.14 -5.21
N SER A 292 -16.29 -0.09 -4.46
CA SER A 292 -17.67 0.27 -4.11
C SER A 292 -17.99 1.71 -4.53
N GLY A 293 -18.87 1.87 -5.51
CA GLY A 293 -19.29 3.15 -6.08
C GLY A 293 -19.26 3.12 -7.62
N LEU A 294 -20.13 3.88 -8.29
CA LEU A 294 -20.41 3.84 -9.74
C LEU A 294 -19.21 4.11 -10.69
N ALA A 295 -17.97 4.17 -10.19
CA ALA A 295 -16.76 4.40 -10.97
C ALA A 295 -15.94 3.11 -11.15
N ARG A 296 -16.47 2.12 -11.89
CA ARG A 296 -15.67 0.97 -12.36
C ARG A 296 -14.55 1.36 -13.35
N LEU A 297 -14.45 2.64 -13.74
CA LEU A 297 -13.61 3.12 -14.84
C LEU A 297 -12.80 4.40 -14.56
N LEU A 298 -12.94 5.04 -13.40
CA LEU A 298 -12.13 6.23 -13.05
C LEU A 298 -11.13 5.89 -11.94
N LEU A 299 -10.17 5.08 -12.34
CA LEU A 299 -8.76 5.31 -12.07
C LEU A 299 -8.42 6.53 -11.20
N GLY A 300 -7.79 6.29 -10.04
CA GLY A 300 -7.18 7.35 -9.23
C GLY A 300 -6.01 7.98 -9.97
N SER A 301 -6.30 8.89 -10.89
CA SER A 301 -5.34 9.64 -11.71
C SER A 301 -4.26 10.29 -10.85
N VAL A 302 -4.62 10.72 -9.63
CA VAL A 302 -3.69 11.27 -8.65
C VAL A 302 -2.67 10.23 -8.19
N ALA A 303 -3.10 9.06 -7.73
CA ALA A 303 -2.19 8.05 -7.20
C ALA A 303 -1.22 7.52 -8.27
N GLU A 304 -1.71 7.29 -9.49
CA GLU A 304 -0.85 6.87 -10.60
C GLU A 304 0.15 7.96 -11.02
N GLN A 305 -0.27 9.23 -11.09
CA GLN A 305 0.62 10.33 -11.41
C GLN A 305 1.66 10.59 -10.32
N LEU A 306 1.27 10.44 -9.04
CA LEU A 306 2.20 10.52 -7.92
C LEU A 306 3.22 9.39 -7.97
N LEU A 307 2.80 8.14 -8.22
CA LEU A 307 3.74 7.02 -8.40
C LEU A 307 4.70 7.22 -9.57
N ALA A 308 4.22 7.83 -10.65
CA ALA A 308 5.04 8.08 -11.83
C ALA A 308 6.08 9.20 -11.62
N SER A 309 5.78 10.18 -10.76
CA SER A 309 6.50 11.46 -10.73
C SER A 309 7.12 11.80 -9.37
N SER A 310 6.68 11.16 -8.28
CA SER A 310 7.20 11.42 -6.93
C SER A 310 8.58 10.82 -6.76
N LYS A 311 9.49 11.61 -6.19
CA LYS A 311 10.77 11.12 -5.66
C LYS A 311 10.70 10.73 -4.20
N LEU A 312 9.62 11.11 -3.51
CA LEU A 312 9.36 10.75 -2.12
C LEU A 312 8.72 9.37 -2.05
N PRO A 313 9.02 8.60 -0.99
CA PRO A 313 8.26 7.41 -0.63
C PRO A 313 6.74 7.67 -0.67
N LEU A 314 5.98 6.69 -1.16
CA LEU A 314 4.53 6.73 -1.22
C LEU A 314 3.94 5.58 -0.40
N PHE A 315 3.05 5.90 0.55
CA PHE A 315 2.26 4.90 1.25
C PHE A 315 0.84 4.86 0.68
N ILE A 316 0.48 3.74 0.09
CA ILE A 316 -0.73 3.58 -0.70
C ILE A 316 -1.65 2.58 -0.02
N VAL A 317 -2.85 3.04 0.32
CA VAL A 317 -3.88 2.26 1.01
C VAL A 317 -5.04 2.01 0.06
N ARG A 318 -5.67 0.85 0.14
CA ARG A 318 -6.90 0.56 -0.59
C ARG A 318 -8.05 0.32 0.40
N PRO A 319 -9.18 1.05 0.28
CA PRO A 319 -10.28 0.99 1.27
C PRO A 319 -10.89 -0.41 1.44
N GLY A 320 -10.96 -1.20 0.35
CA GLY A 320 -11.52 -2.56 0.38
C GLY A 320 -10.65 -3.61 1.10
N MET A 321 -9.54 -3.21 1.73
CA MET A 321 -8.65 -4.09 2.49
C MET A 321 -8.92 -4.05 4.00
N LEU A 322 -9.81 -3.17 4.48
CA LEU A 322 -10.02 -2.91 5.90
C LEU A 322 -11.26 -3.61 6.50
N HIS A 323 -11.95 -4.47 5.74
CA HIS A 323 -13.23 -5.10 6.17
C HIS A 323 -13.17 -6.60 6.45
N GLU A 324 -12.03 -7.29 6.26
CA GLU A 324 -11.98 -8.76 6.42
C GLU A 324 -11.47 -9.24 7.79
N GLY A 325 -11.14 -8.34 8.73
CA GLY A 325 -10.49 -8.69 10.00
C GLY A 325 -11.33 -8.59 11.28
N GLU A 326 -12.52 -7.97 11.24
CA GLU A 326 -13.31 -7.69 12.46
C GLU A 326 -14.67 -8.43 12.51
N GLY A 327 -15.07 -9.16 11.44
CA GLY A 327 -16.40 -9.79 11.35
C GLY A 327 -16.48 -11.32 11.52
N SER A 328 -15.36 -12.05 11.57
CA SER A 328 -15.40 -13.52 11.53
C SER A 328 -15.57 -14.20 12.89
N ALA A 329 -15.53 -13.46 14.00
CA ALA A 329 -15.70 -14.01 15.34
C ALA A 329 -17.17 -14.15 15.79
N GLU A 330 -18.11 -13.41 15.19
CA GLU A 330 -19.52 -13.44 15.63
C GLU A 330 -20.43 -14.32 14.75
N GLU A 331 -20.08 -14.59 13.49
CA GLU A 331 -20.91 -15.45 12.62
C GLU A 331 -20.68 -16.97 12.80
N SER A 332 -19.61 -17.38 13.49
CA SER A 332 -19.35 -18.81 13.78
C SER A 332 -20.06 -19.33 15.04
N ALA A 333 -20.65 -18.45 15.85
CA ALA A 333 -21.42 -18.84 17.04
C ALA A 333 -22.92 -19.06 16.77
N GLY A 334 -23.43 -18.66 15.60
CA GLY A 334 -24.87 -18.68 15.29
C GLY A 334 -25.38 -19.88 14.48
N GLN A 335 -24.53 -20.83 14.06
CA GLN A 335 -24.92 -21.96 13.20
C GLN A 335 -24.76 -23.35 13.85
N ALA A 336 -24.57 -23.40 15.17
CA ALA A 336 -24.43 -24.66 15.92
C ALA A 336 -25.64 -24.94 16.83
N GLU A 337 -26.86 -24.67 16.39
CA GLU A 337 -28.05 -25.13 17.14
C GLU A 337 -29.26 -25.27 16.22
N GLU A 338 -29.34 -26.38 15.48
CA GLU A 338 -30.59 -27.07 15.10
C GLU A 338 -30.29 -28.29 14.20
N ARG A 339 -29.94 -29.41 14.82
CA ARG A 339 -30.16 -30.74 14.20
C ARG A 339 -30.92 -31.62 15.18
N LYS A 340 -32.24 -31.61 14.99
CA LYS A 340 -33.22 -32.53 15.59
C LYS A 340 -32.90 -33.98 15.17
N PRO A 341 -32.93 -34.97 16.07
CA PRO A 341 -32.70 -36.37 15.70
C PRO A 341 -33.93 -36.95 14.99
N PRO A 342 -33.76 -37.90 14.04
CA PRO A 342 -34.89 -38.56 13.41
C PRO A 342 -35.57 -39.54 14.36
N ALA A 343 -36.90 -39.54 14.30
CA ALA A 343 -37.78 -40.42 15.08
C ALA A 343 -37.63 -41.88 14.64
N ALA A 344 -37.69 -42.78 15.63
CA ALA A 344 -37.84 -44.21 15.44
C ALA A 344 -39.21 -44.53 14.85
N ASP A 345 -39.25 -45.42 13.86
CA ASP A 345 -40.48 -46.02 13.36
C ASP A 345 -40.40 -47.53 13.55
N GLU A 346 -41.24 -48.05 14.44
CA GLU A 346 -41.46 -49.47 14.68
C GLU A 346 -42.64 -49.96 13.84
N SER A 347 -42.38 -50.85 12.89
CA SER A 347 -43.26 -51.93 12.44
C SER A 347 -42.46 -52.78 11.43
N GLY A 348 -42.44 -54.11 11.40
CA GLY A 348 -43.15 -55.15 12.13
C GLY A 348 -43.02 -56.41 11.27
N ALA A 349 -42.34 -57.43 11.82
CA ALA A 349 -42.45 -58.87 11.55
C ALA A 349 -42.34 -59.44 10.11
N ALA A 350 -41.33 -60.33 9.94
CA ALA A 350 -41.29 -61.63 9.23
C ALA A 350 -39.91 -61.78 8.55
N GLY A 351 -39.14 -62.87 8.60
CA GLY A 351 -39.22 -64.20 9.21
C GLY A 351 -37.95 -64.97 8.76
N TRP A 352 -37.44 -65.86 9.61
CA TRP A 352 -36.78 -67.16 9.29
C TRP A 352 -36.03 -67.27 7.95
N THR A 353 -34.70 -67.37 7.87
CA THR A 353 -33.84 -68.59 7.96
C THR A 353 -32.52 -68.18 7.27
N GLY A 354 -31.31 -68.45 7.76
CA GLY A 354 -30.67 -69.75 7.85
C GLY A 354 -29.20 -69.61 7.36
N LEU A 355 -28.26 -70.13 8.14
CA LEU A 355 -26.92 -70.65 7.79
C LEU A 355 -26.29 -70.22 6.43
N LEU A 356 -25.15 -69.54 6.47
CA LEU A 356 -23.77 -70.10 6.54
C LEU A 356 -22.74 -68.98 6.68
#